data_AF-A0A7S0TIN5-F1
#
_entry.id   AF-A0A7S0TIN5-F1
#
_cell.length_a   1.000
_cell.length_b   1.000
_cell.length_c   1.000
_cell.angle_alpha   90.00
_cell.angle_beta   90.00
_cell.angle_gamma   90.00
#
_symmetry.space_group_name_H-M   'P 1'
#
loop_
_entity.id
_entity.type
_entity.pdbx_description
1 polymer ?
#
loop_
_entity_poly.entity_id
_entity_poly.type
_entity_poly.pdbx_seq_one_letter_code
_entity_poly.pdbx_strand_id
1 'polypeptide(L)'
;MDKMISPIVLMRLPLFAAMHRSPAARSEEDVERVTTLIGSSTALLGAPLDLQKQVARMAMYRQFPPSEVIVKEGDASEEYFIILAGIVNVVSTASADSLTEVVNRLRPGEGFGE
;
A
#
# COMPACT_ATOMS: atom_id res chain seq x y z
N MET A 1 -7.61 -12.63 23.97
CA MET A 1 -6.17 -12.51 24.28
C MET A 1 -5.47 -12.16 22.98
N ASP A 2 -5.51 -10.88 22.60
CA ASP A 2 -4.75 -10.39 21.46
C ASP A 2 -3.64 -9.51 22.06
N LYS A 3 -2.42 -10.03 22.10
CA LYS A 3 -1.28 -9.27 22.63
C LYS A 3 -0.90 -8.27 21.55
N MET A 4 -1.51 -7.09 21.63
CA MET A 4 -1.13 -5.94 20.82
C MET A 4 0.38 -5.70 21.00
N ILE A 5 1.17 -5.94 19.96
CA ILE A 5 2.62 -5.70 20.00
C ILE A 5 2.81 -4.20 20.20
N SER A 6 3.61 -3.82 21.20
CA SER A 6 3.87 -2.41 21.52
C SER A 6 4.43 -1.67 20.30
N PRO A 7 3.95 -0.44 20.00
CA PRO A 7 4.48 0.39 18.92
C PRO A 7 6.01 0.60 19.01
N ILE A 8 6.56 0.64 20.22
CA ILE A 8 8.00 0.75 20.47
C ILE A 8 8.75 -0.48 19.95
N VAL A 9 8.16 -1.67 20.09
CA VAL A 9 8.74 -2.93 19.59
C VAL A 9 8.68 -2.95 18.06
N LEU A 10 7.57 -2.51 17.46
CA LEU A 10 7.44 -2.40 16.01
C LEU A 10 8.49 -1.46 15.42
N MET A 11 8.73 -0.30 16.05
CA MET A 11 9.78 0.64 15.60
C MET A 11 11.21 0.08 15.66
N ARG A 12 11.45 -1.00 16.43
CA ARG A 12 12.74 -1.69 16.45
C ARG A 12 12.89 -2.74 15.35
N LEU A 13 11.79 -3.14 14.69
CA LEU A 13 11.85 -4.03 13.53
C LEU A 13 12.37 -3.23 12.33
N PRO A 14 13.52 -3.61 11.72
CA PRO A 14 14.15 -2.79 10.69
C PRO A 14 13.25 -2.49 9.49
N LEU A 15 12.47 -3.47 9.04
CA LEU A 15 11.51 -3.28 7.94
C LEU A 15 10.42 -2.27 8.31
N PHE A 16 9.85 -2.38 9.51
CA PHE A 16 8.80 -1.46 9.96
C PHE A 16 9.34 -0.04 10.07
N ALA A 17 10.54 0.13 10.64
CA ALA A 17 11.22 1.41 10.70
C ALA A 17 11.47 2.01 9.30
N ALA A 18 11.97 1.20 8.35
CA ALA A 18 12.23 1.62 6.97
C ALA A 18 10.95 2.11 6.25
N MET A 19 9.83 1.41 6.46
CA MET A 19 8.53 1.79 5.89
C MET A 19 7.98 3.11 6.44
N HIS A 20 8.25 3.41 7.73
CA HIS A 20 7.77 4.63 8.40
C HIS A 20 8.69 5.84 8.24
N ARG A 21 9.87 5.67 7.64
CA ARG A 21 10.72 6.81 7.25
C ARG A 21 10.13 7.50 6.03
N SER A 22 10.26 8.83 5.99
CA SER A 22 9.98 9.58 4.78
C SER A 22 10.96 9.17 3.67
N PRO A 23 10.55 9.22 2.39
CA PRO A 23 11.43 8.98 1.23
C PRO A 23 12.81 9.62 1.35
N ALA A 24 12.87 10.90 1.71
CA ALA A 24 14.10 11.67 1.84
C ALA A 24 15.03 11.22 2.99
N ALA A 25 14.52 10.44 3.96
CA ALA A 25 15.25 10.00 5.14
C ALA A 25 15.64 8.50 5.10
N ARG A 26 15.35 7.80 3.99
CA ARG A 26 15.73 6.40 3.82
C ARG A 26 17.23 6.27 3.50
N SER A 27 17.89 5.39 4.23
CA SER A 27 19.22 4.89 3.86
C SER A 27 19.11 3.88 2.71
N GLU A 28 20.24 3.55 2.08
CA GLU A 28 20.27 2.47 1.07
C GLU A 28 19.77 1.12 1.62
N GLU A 29 20.10 0.82 2.88
CA GLU A 29 19.63 -0.39 3.56
C GLU A 29 18.11 -0.36 3.79
N ASP A 30 17.53 0.81 4.06
CA ASP A 30 16.07 0.98 4.12
C ASP A 30 15.44 0.73 2.75
N VAL A 31 16.03 1.28 1.68
CA VAL A 31 15.56 1.08 0.30
C VAL A 31 15.57 -0.40 -0.07
N GLU A 32 16.63 -1.14 0.26
CA GLU A 32 16.71 -2.59 -0.02
C GLU A 32 15.63 -3.39 0.72
N ARG A 33 15.35 -3.04 1.98
CA ARG A 33 14.28 -3.68 2.76
C ARG A 33 12.90 -3.43 2.16
N VAL A 34 12.61 -2.18 1.81
CA VAL A 34 11.34 -1.81 1.17
C VAL A 34 11.21 -2.48 -0.19
N THR A 35 12.30 -2.50 -0.98
CA THR A 35 12.35 -3.17 -2.29
C THR A 35 12.01 -4.66 -2.15
N THR A 36 12.60 -5.34 -1.17
CA THR A 36 12.34 -6.77 -0.91
C THR A 36 10.85 -7.00 -0.57
N LEU A 37 10.25 -6.12 0.23
CA LEU A 37 8.83 -6.21 0.58
C LEU A 37 7.94 -6.04 -0.65
N ILE A 38 8.09 -4.93 -1.38
CA ILE A 38 7.20 -4.60 -2.51
C ILE A 38 7.47 -5.45 -3.75
N GLY A 39 8.70 -5.92 -3.95
CA GLY A 39 9.08 -6.75 -5.10
C GLY A 39 8.42 -8.14 -5.08
N SER A 40 7.89 -8.57 -3.94
CA SER A 40 7.09 -9.79 -3.81
C SER A 40 5.60 -9.61 -4.17
N SER A 41 5.17 -8.37 -4.44
CA SER A 41 3.79 -8.02 -4.77
C SER A 41 3.46 -8.35 -6.23
N THR A 42 2.21 -8.69 -6.50
CA THR A 42 1.72 -8.87 -7.88
C THR A 42 1.66 -7.54 -8.63
N ALA A 43 1.47 -6.42 -7.91
CA ALA A 43 1.50 -5.07 -8.47
C ALA A 43 2.82 -4.71 -9.19
N LEU A 44 3.94 -5.31 -8.78
CA LEU A 44 5.26 -5.10 -9.40
C LEU A 44 5.79 -6.35 -10.10
N LEU A 45 4.93 -7.34 -10.37
CA LEU A 45 5.34 -8.57 -11.05
C LEU A 45 5.93 -8.27 -12.43
N GLY A 46 7.16 -8.70 -12.66
CA GLY A 46 7.88 -8.45 -13.92
C GLY A 46 8.52 -7.07 -14.05
N ALA A 47 8.33 -6.17 -13.08
CA ALA A 47 9.04 -4.89 -13.06
C ALA A 47 10.55 -5.13 -12.83
N PRO A 48 11.45 -4.46 -13.60
CA PRO A 48 12.89 -4.53 -13.37
C PRO A 48 13.27 -4.08 -11.95
N LEU A 49 14.34 -4.68 -11.40
CA LEU A 49 14.78 -4.38 -10.02
C LEU A 49 15.07 -2.89 -9.81
N ASP A 50 15.60 -2.18 -10.81
CA ASP A 50 15.88 -0.74 -10.70
C ASP A 50 14.59 0.08 -10.57
N LEU A 51 13.52 -0.31 -11.28
CA LEU A 51 12.20 0.32 -11.13
C LEU A 51 11.62 0.01 -9.74
N GLN A 52 11.73 -1.22 -9.25
CA GLN A 52 11.30 -1.56 -7.89
C GLN A 52 12.05 -0.73 -6.84
N LYS A 53 13.37 -0.52 -7.01
CA LYS A 53 14.16 0.35 -6.13
C LYS A 53 13.72 1.82 -6.23
N GLN A 54 13.38 2.31 -7.41
CA GLN A 54 12.83 3.67 -7.57
C GLN A 54 11.50 3.82 -6.81
N VAL A 55 10.58 2.86 -6.95
CA VAL A 55 9.33 2.83 -6.17
C VAL A 55 9.63 2.79 -4.67
N ALA A 56 10.55 1.93 -4.22
CA ALA A 56 10.95 1.83 -2.82
C ALA A 56 11.56 3.13 -2.27
N ARG A 57 12.19 3.97 -3.10
CA ARG A 57 12.70 5.28 -2.69
C ARG A 57 11.59 6.29 -2.48
N MET A 58 10.54 6.29 -3.31
CA MET A 58 9.46 7.29 -3.27
C MET A 58 8.24 6.89 -2.45
N ALA A 59 7.99 5.59 -2.25
CA ALA A 59 6.77 5.09 -1.63
C ALA A 59 6.60 5.61 -0.19
N MET A 60 5.36 5.83 0.24
CA MET A 60 5.03 6.19 1.62
C MET A 60 4.11 5.13 2.23
N TYR A 61 4.34 4.78 3.50
CA TYR A 61 3.40 3.94 4.23
C TYR A 61 2.14 4.73 4.57
N ARG A 62 0.98 4.16 4.27
CA ARG A 62 -0.35 4.70 4.58
C ARG A 62 -1.17 3.64 5.31
N GLN A 63 -2.03 4.08 6.22
CA GLN A 63 -2.97 3.23 6.93
C GLN A 63 -4.34 3.89 6.90
N PHE A 64 -5.35 3.09 6.58
CA PHE A 64 -6.73 3.53 6.47
C PHE A 64 -7.59 2.68 7.42
N PRO A 65 -8.41 3.27 8.31
CA PRO A 65 -9.47 2.54 9.00
C PRO A 65 -10.44 1.82 8.05
N PRO A 66 -11.15 0.79 8.54
CA PRO A 66 -12.22 0.15 7.78
C PRO A 66 -13.26 1.16 7.30
N SER A 67 -13.77 0.93 6.09
CA SER A 67 -14.80 1.74 5.43
C SER A 67 -14.37 3.16 5.02
N GLU A 68 -13.09 3.51 5.15
CA GLU A 68 -12.56 4.75 4.58
C GLU A 68 -12.50 4.69 3.05
N VAL A 69 -12.89 5.78 2.40
CA VAL A 69 -12.77 5.94 0.94
C VAL A 69 -11.35 6.39 0.62
N ILE A 70 -10.56 5.52 0.00
CA ILE A 70 -9.15 5.77 -0.33
C ILE A 70 -9.03 6.60 -1.60
N VAL A 71 -9.74 6.19 -2.66
CA VAL A 71 -9.80 6.87 -3.97
C VAL A 71 -11.26 6.93 -4.41
N LYS A 72 -11.64 8.00 -5.08
CA LYS A 72 -12.96 8.16 -5.71
C LYS A 72 -12.82 8.16 -7.22
N GLU A 73 -13.75 7.49 -7.89
CA GLU A 73 -13.81 7.49 -9.35
C GLU A 73 -13.99 8.92 -9.89
N GLY A 74 -13.18 9.30 -10.88
CA GLY A 74 -13.22 10.62 -11.50
C GLY A 74 -12.40 11.70 -10.79
N ASP A 75 -11.91 11.45 -9.57
CA ASP A 75 -10.98 12.37 -8.92
C ASP A 75 -9.58 12.22 -9.53
N ALA A 76 -8.89 13.34 -9.74
CA ALA A 76 -7.49 13.32 -10.14
C ALA A 76 -6.66 12.73 -8.99
N SER A 77 -5.98 11.60 -9.25
CA SER A 77 -5.02 11.00 -8.31
C SER A 77 -3.61 11.11 -8.87
N GLU A 78 -2.66 11.43 -8.01
CA GLU A 78 -1.22 11.33 -8.29
C GLU A 78 -0.58 10.16 -7.53
N GLU A 79 -1.38 9.37 -6.79
CA GLU A 79 -0.92 8.28 -5.94
C GLU A 79 -1.35 6.91 -6.50
N TYR A 80 -0.41 5.96 -6.51
CA TYR A 80 -0.63 4.55 -6.76
C TYR A 80 -0.38 3.76 -5.47
N PHE A 81 -1.24 2.78 -5.16
CA PHE A 81 -1.20 2.03 -3.92
C PHE A 81 -0.86 0.56 -4.17
N ILE A 82 -0.06 -0.02 -3.26
CA ILE A 82 0.17 -1.46 -3.16
C ILE A 82 -0.34 -1.90 -1.79
N ILE A 83 -1.22 -2.91 -1.76
CA ILE A 83 -1.85 -3.38 -0.52
C ILE A 83 -0.85 -4.26 0.24
N LEU A 84 -0.47 -3.85 1.45
CA LEU A 84 0.42 -4.64 2.31
C LEU A 84 -0.36 -5.56 3.27
N ALA A 85 -1.52 -5.11 3.74
CA ALA A 85 -2.38 -5.84 4.65
C ALA A 85 -3.82 -5.33 4.55
N GLY A 86 -4.80 -6.19 4.84
CA GLY A 86 -6.23 -5.88 4.76
C GLY A 86 -6.85 -6.21 3.40
N ILE A 87 -8.06 -5.70 3.18
CA ILE A 87 -8.85 -5.90 1.96
C ILE A 87 -9.40 -4.54 1.53
N VAL A 88 -9.28 -4.21 0.25
CA VAL A 88 -9.88 -3.02 -0.36
C VAL A 88 -11.05 -3.46 -1.23
N ASN A 89 -12.23 -2.89 -1.00
CA ASN A 89 -13.39 -3.10 -1.87
C ASN A 89 -13.38 -2.06 -2.99
N VAL A 90 -13.47 -2.51 -4.24
CA VAL A 90 -13.75 -1.64 -5.37
C VAL A 90 -15.27 -1.57 -5.51
N VAL A 91 -15.81 -0.36 -5.51
CA VAL A 91 -17.25 -0.13 -5.53
C VAL A 91 -17.66 0.70 -6.73
N SER A 92 -18.82 0.42 -7.29
CA SER A 92 -19.43 1.21 -8.37
C SER A 92 -20.81 1.71 -7.94
N THR A 93 -21.16 2.91 -8.39
CA THR A 93 -22.47 3.54 -8.17
C THR A 93 -23.36 3.50 -9.42
N ALA A 94 -23.01 2.70 -10.42
CA ALA A 94 -23.56 2.75 -11.79
C ALA A 94 -25.03 2.32 -11.99
N SER A 95 -25.84 2.18 -10.94
CA SER A 95 -27.23 1.72 -11.09
C SER A 95 -28.23 2.88 -11.00
N ALA A 96 -29.29 2.84 -11.84
CA ALA A 96 -30.41 3.79 -11.86
C ALA A 96 -31.08 3.99 -10.48
N ASP A 97 -30.89 3.03 -9.56
CA ASP A 97 -31.45 3.03 -8.21
C ASP A 97 -30.46 3.52 -7.11
N SER A 98 -29.30 4.09 -7.47
CA SER A 98 -28.33 4.69 -6.52
C SER A 98 -27.72 3.71 -5.50
N LEU A 99 -27.70 2.41 -5.77
CA LEU A 99 -27.09 1.41 -4.88
C LEU A 99 -25.59 1.26 -5.18
N THR A 100 -24.77 1.32 -4.13
CA THR A 100 -23.35 1.01 -4.18
C THR A 100 -23.14 -0.51 -4.20
N GLU A 101 -22.53 -1.02 -5.27
CA GLU A 101 -22.20 -2.45 -5.40
C GLU A 101 -20.69 -2.67 -5.28
N VAL A 102 -20.29 -3.72 -4.56
CA VAL A 102 -18.88 -4.17 -4.54
C VAL A 102 -18.61 -4.99 -5.79
N VAL A 103 -17.86 -4.41 -6.73
CA VAL A 103 -17.53 -5.04 -8.02
C VAL A 103 -16.22 -5.84 -7.97
N ASN A 104 -15.34 -5.56 -7.02
CA ASN A 104 -14.11 -6.34 -6.81
C ASN A 104 -13.59 -6.24 -5.37
N ARG A 105 -12.72 -7.16 -4.96
CA ARG A 105 -12.01 -7.14 -3.68
C ARG A 105 -10.51 -7.41 -3.88
N LEU A 106 -9.71 -6.38 -3.64
CA LEU A 106 -8.27 -6.42 -3.73
C LEU A 106 -7.65 -6.88 -2.40
N ARG A 107 -6.55 -7.62 -2.49
CA ARG A 107 -5.86 -8.33 -1.41
C ARG A 107 -4.39 -7.93 -1.32
N PRO A 108 -3.68 -8.33 -0.24
CA PRO A 108 -2.26 -8.05 -0.10
C PRO A 108 -1.46 -8.51 -1.33
N GLY A 109 -0.58 -7.64 -1.82
CA GLY A 109 0.21 -7.83 -3.03
C GLY A 109 -0.39 -7.17 -4.28
N GLU A 110 -1.71 -6.92 -4.32
CA GLU A 110 -2.35 -6.23 -5.44
C GLU A 110 -2.21 -4.71 -5.31
N GLY A 111 -2.39 -4.00 -6.44
CA GLY A 111 -2.32 -2.54 -6.48
C GLY A 111 -3.51 -1.90 -7.19
N PHE A 112 -3.68 -0.59 -7.01
CA PHE A 112 -4.76 0.21 -7.59
C PHE A 112 -4.39 1.71 -7.64
N GLY A 113 -5.18 2.50 -8.36
CA GLY A 113 -4.96 3.95 -8.53
C GLY A 113 -4.22 4.32 -9.81
N GLU A 114 -4.38 3.51 -10.85
CA GLU A 114 -3.90 3.77 -12.22
C GLU A 114 -4.86 4.65 -13.04
#